data_AF-A0A948MP15-F1
#
_entry.id   AF-A0A948MP15-F1
#
_cell.length_a   1.000
_cell.length_b   1.000
_cell.length_c   1.000
_cell.angle_alpha   90.00
_cell.angle_beta   90.00
_cell.angle_gamma   90.00
#
_symmetry.space_group_name_H-M   'P 1'
#
loop_
_entity.id
_entity.type
_entity.pdbx_description
1 polymer ?
#
loop_
_entity_poly.entity_id
_entity_poly.type
_entity_poly.pdbx_seq_one_letter_code
_entity_poly.pdbx_strand_id
1 'polypeptide(L)'
;GLIIFAYLVNASGNRSVGLISLVMAVLKVGGIALFGAAGLWASGISFEASDGDFGAGGFVASVALSILAFKGFTTITNSGAEVTNPHRNVGRAIALSIATCVVVYLLVAFAVGSSLPLDRIVAAKDYALAEAAQPTLGQTGFYLTVALALVATASGLIASVFAVSRMLAMLTDMQMIPHSHFGMPGTIKDHTLVYTVVIAGFLTVFFDLSRIASLGAFFYLVMDIIIHFGVFRHLREEIGAKGWVLLTAMALDVIVLAAFATMKWQSDPLIVVLGVIGMALVFLFIRFFLARNPVREGDHGSH
;
A
#
# COMPACT_ATOMS: atom_id res chain seq x y z
N GLY A 1 4.92 -18.02 -6.51
CA GLY A 1 3.70 -18.28 -7.30
C GLY A 1 3.01 -16.99 -7.72
N LEU A 2 2.36 -16.29 -6.78
CA LEU A 2 1.53 -15.12 -7.08
C LEU A 2 2.27 -13.96 -7.78
N ILE A 3 3.49 -13.64 -7.38
CA ILE A 3 4.30 -12.58 -8.02
C ILE A 3 4.60 -12.92 -9.49
N ILE A 4 4.93 -14.18 -9.78
CA ILE A 4 5.17 -14.65 -11.15
C ILE A 4 3.88 -14.58 -11.96
N PHE A 5 2.75 -14.94 -11.38
CA PHE A 5 1.45 -14.77 -12.04
C PHE A 5 1.17 -13.30 -12.36
N ALA A 6 1.42 -12.38 -11.42
CA ALA A 6 1.26 -10.94 -11.64
C ALA A 6 2.21 -10.40 -12.71
N TYR A 7 3.46 -10.92 -12.79
CA TYR A 7 4.41 -10.64 -13.86
C TYR A 7 3.82 -11.02 -15.22
N LEU A 8 3.37 -12.28 -15.38
CA LEU A 8 2.84 -12.79 -16.64
C LEU A 8 1.62 -12.00 -17.11
N VAL A 9 0.70 -11.68 -16.20
CA VAL A 9 -0.48 -10.86 -16.52
C VAL A 9 -0.07 -9.47 -17.00
N ASN A 10 0.84 -8.80 -16.30
CA ASN A 10 1.27 -7.45 -16.70
C ASN A 10 2.11 -7.46 -18.00
N ALA A 11 2.94 -8.47 -18.21
CA ALA A 11 3.74 -8.63 -19.43
C ALA A 11 2.86 -8.91 -20.66
N SER A 12 1.69 -9.54 -20.48
CA SER A 12 0.76 -9.83 -21.58
C SER A 12 0.08 -8.59 -22.19
N GLY A 13 0.21 -7.41 -21.58
CA GLY A 13 -0.21 -6.14 -22.16
C GLY A 13 -1.72 -5.99 -22.40
N ASN A 14 -2.55 -6.80 -21.74
CA ASN A 14 -3.95 -6.94 -22.11
C ASN A 14 -4.74 -5.62 -21.92
N ARG A 15 -5.28 -5.05 -23.00
CA ARG A 15 -6.00 -3.75 -23.02
C ARG A 15 -7.36 -3.74 -22.31
N SER A 16 -7.83 -4.88 -21.81
CA SER A 16 -9.16 -5.05 -21.18
C SER A 16 -9.19 -4.77 -19.67
N VAL A 17 -8.24 -3.99 -19.15
CA VAL A 17 -8.03 -3.80 -17.70
C VAL A 17 -9.20 -3.10 -17.01
N GLY A 18 -9.87 -2.13 -17.66
CA GLY A 18 -10.88 -1.28 -17.02
C GLY A 18 -12.10 -2.02 -16.46
N LEU A 19 -12.82 -2.76 -17.32
CA LEU A 19 -14.01 -3.50 -16.92
C LEU A 19 -13.68 -4.63 -15.93
N ILE A 20 -12.59 -5.36 -16.19
CA ILE A 20 -12.14 -6.44 -15.31
C ILE A 20 -11.78 -5.89 -13.93
N SER A 21 -11.10 -4.74 -13.86
CA SER A 21 -10.76 -4.09 -12.59
C SER A 21 -11.99 -3.63 -11.83
N LEU A 22 -13.00 -3.10 -12.52
CA LEU A 22 -14.27 -2.72 -11.89
C LEU A 22 -14.99 -3.94 -11.32
N VAL A 23 -15.13 -5.02 -12.10
CA VAL A 23 -15.77 -6.26 -11.64
C VAL A 23 -15.02 -6.84 -10.44
N MET A 24 -13.69 -6.91 -10.50
CA MET A 24 -12.87 -7.37 -9.37
C MET A 24 -13.02 -6.46 -8.13
N ALA A 25 -13.13 -5.14 -8.32
CA ALA A 25 -13.33 -4.20 -7.23
C ALA A 25 -14.69 -4.39 -6.55
N VAL A 26 -15.76 -4.53 -7.33
CA VAL A 26 -17.10 -4.78 -6.80
C VAL A 26 -17.16 -6.14 -6.10
N LEU A 27 -16.59 -7.18 -6.70
CA LEU A 27 -16.57 -8.53 -6.10
C LEU A 27 -15.81 -8.55 -4.77
N LYS A 28 -14.62 -7.94 -4.70
CA LYS A 28 -13.83 -7.96 -3.45
C LYS A 28 -14.45 -7.10 -2.36
N VAL A 29 -14.90 -5.89 -2.68
CA VAL A 29 -15.54 -4.99 -1.70
C VAL A 29 -16.87 -5.56 -1.25
N GLY A 30 -17.72 -5.99 -2.19
CA GLY A 30 -19.02 -6.59 -1.90
C GLY A 30 -18.91 -7.91 -1.16
N GLY A 31 -17.97 -8.77 -1.54
CA GLY A 31 -17.73 -10.03 -0.84
C GLY A 31 -17.24 -9.83 0.60
N ILE A 32 -16.25 -8.94 0.82
CA ILE A 32 -15.79 -8.62 2.18
C ILE A 32 -16.92 -8.02 3.00
N ALA A 33 -17.72 -7.12 2.40
CA ALA A 33 -18.87 -6.54 3.08
C ALA A 33 -19.92 -7.59 3.45
N LEU A 34 -20.21 -8.55 2.55
CA LEU A 34 -21.14 -9.63 2.80
C LEU A 34 -20.67 -10.53 3.95
N PHE A 35 -19.41 -10.98 3.90
CA PHE A 35 -18.84 -11.85 4.95
C PHE A 35 -18.70 -11.13 6.30
N GLY A 36 -18.30 -9.86 6.29
CA GLY A 36 -18.24 -9.03 7.50
C GLY A 36 -19.63 -8.83 8.13
N ALA A 37 -20.64 -8.51 7.32
CA ALA A 37 -22.01 -8.35 7.79
C ALA A 37 -22.59 -9.67 8.34
N ALA A 38 -22.32 -10.80 7.67
CA ALA A 38 -22.74 -12.12 8.13
C ALA A 38 -22.10 -12.49 9.48
N GLY A 39 -20.78 -12.23 9.64
CA GLY A 39 -20.09 -12.43 10.91
C GLY A 39 -20.67 -11.58 12.04
N LEU A 40 -20.91 -10.28 11.76
CA LEU A 40 -21.53 -9.39 12.73
C LEU A 40 -22.93 -9.84 13.15
N TRP A 41 -23.77 -10.21 12.18
CA TRP A 41 -25.13 -10.66 12.45
C TRP A 41 -25.16 -11.89 13.37
N ALA A 42 -24.26 -12.84 13.15
CA ALA A 42 -24.18 -14.06 13.95
C ALA A 42 -23.59 -13.84 15.35
N SER A 43 -22.64 -12.91 15.50
CA SER A 43 -22.06 -12.56 16.80
C SER A 43 -23.00 -11.80 17.74
N GLY A 44 -24.16 -11.36 17.24
CA GLY A 44 -25.12 -10.54 18.01
C GLY A 44 -24.58 -9.18 18.44
N ILE A 45 -23.48 -8.70 17.83
CA ILE A 45 -22.77 -7.47 18.21
C ILE A 45 -22.38 -7.49 19.70
N SER A 46 -21.93 -8.64 20.19
CA SER A 46 -21.29 -8.74 21.50
C SER A 46 -19.79 -8.51 21.34
N PHE A 47 -19.23 -7.59 22.12
CA PHE A 47 -17.80 -7.28 22.09
C PHE A 47 -17.23 -7.61 23.46
N GLU A 48 -16.33 -8.60 23.51
CA GLU A 48 -15.55 -8.80 24.74
C GLU A 48 -14.54 -7.67 24.85
N ALA A 49 -14.78 -6.74 25.78
CA ALA A 49 -13.78 -5.76 26.14
C ALA A 49 -12.57 -6.51 26.72
N SER A 50 -11.44 -6.42 26.04
CA SER A 50 -10.18 -6.97 26.54
C SER A 50 -9.66 -6.09 27.67
N ASP A 51 -9.18 -6.69 28.77
CA ASP A 51 -8.51 -5.99 29.89
C ASP A 51 -7.09 -5.49 29.55
N GLY A 52 -6.79 -5.30 28.26
CA GLY A 52 -5.48 -4.84 27.81
C GLY A 52 -5.16 -3.43 28.29
N ASP A 53 -3.89 -3.18 28.62
CA ASP A 53 -3.38 -1.83 28.86
C ASP A 53 -3.37 -1.04 27.54
N PHE A 54 -4.52 -0.43 27.20
CA PHE A 54 -4.68 0.44 26.03
C PHE A 54 -4.14 1.85 26.30
N GLY A 55 -2.95 1.94 26.89
CA GLY A 55 -2.24 3.21 27.02
C GLY A 55 -2.09 3.90 25.67
N ALA A 56 -1.94 5.22 25.68
CA ALA A 56 -1.82 6.02 24.46
C ALA A 56 -0.75 5.49 23.47
N GLY A 57 0.32 4.88 23.98
CA GLY A 57 1.35 4.24 23.16
C GLY A 57 0.84 3.05 22.33
N GLY A 58 0.03 2.17 22.92
CA GLY A 58 -0.57 1.02 22.23
C GLY A 58 -1.54 1.45 21.14
N PHE A 59 -2.37 2.46 21.42
CA PHE A 59 -3.28 3.04 20.43
C PHE A 59 -2.52 3.61 19.22
N VAL A 60 -1.49 4.43 19.45
CA VAL A 60 -0.72 5.03 18.34
C VAL A 60 0.04 3.94 17.56
N ALA A 61 0.55 2.92 18.24
CA ALA A 61 1.16 1.75 17.60
C ALA A 61 0.19 0.99 16.67
N SER A 62 -1.05 0.76 17.12
CA SER A 62 -2.11 0.16 16.29
C SER A 62 -2.45 1.02 15.09
N VAL A 63 -2.61 2.34 15.29
CA VAL A 63 -2.86 3.30 14.20
C VAL A 63 -1.73 3.25 13.16
N ALA A 64 -0.48 3.19 13.60
CA ALA A 64 0.66 3.11 12.72
C ALA A 64 0.69 1.83 11.86
N LEU A 65 0.33 0.68 12.45
CA LEU A 65 0.17 -0.57 11.68
C LEU A 65 -1.00 -0.49 10.69
N SER A 66 -2.12 0.12 11.10
CA SER A 66 -3.32 0.24 10.26
C SER A 66 -3.14 1.16 9.05
N ILE A 67 -2.21 2.12 9.10
CA ILE A 67 -1.96 3.06 7.98
C ILE A 67 -1.65 2.32 6.67
N LEU A 68 -0.93 1.20 6.73
CA LEU A 68 -0.60 0.44 5.53
C LEU A 68 -1.86 -0.09 4.82
N ALA A 69 -2.92 -0.41 5.57
CA ALA A 69 -4.18 -0.88 5.00
C ALA A 69 -4.87 0.22 4.16
N PHE A 70 -4.76 1.48 4.56
CA PHE A 70 -5.34 2.61 3.83
C PHE A 70 -4.46 3.11 2.67
N LYS A 71 -3.26 2.55 2.55
CA LYS A 71 -2.26 3.05 1.64
C LYS A 71 -2.40 2.49 0.23
N GLY A 72 -3.44 2.94 -0.48
CA GLY A 72 -3.69 2.60 -1.89
C GLY A 72 -4.01 3.81 -2.79
N PHE A 73 -4.28 4.98 -2.21
CA PHE A 73 -4.74 6.15 -2.97
C PHE A 73 -3.67 6.74 -3.90
N THR A 74 -2.38 6.53 -3.63
CA THR A 74 -1.28 6.99 -4.49
C THR A 74 -1.28 6.31 -5.87
N THR A 75 -1.87 5.12 -5.99
CA THR A 75 -2.08 4.47 -7.29
C THR A 75 -3.02 5.30 -8.17
N ILE A 76 -4.00 6.00 -7.59
CA ILE A 76 -4.91 6.88 -8.32
C ILE A 76 -4.13 8.08 -8.89
N THR A 77 -3.21 8.65 -8.09
CA THR A 77 -2.40 9.81 -8.53
C THR A 77 -1.39 9.44 -9.61
N ASN A 78 -0.88 8.21 -9.60
CA ASN A 78 0.04 7.70 -10.64
C ASN A 78 -0.60 7.57 -12.03
N SER A 79 -1.93 7.47 -12.08
CA SER A 79 -2.72 7.44 -13.33
C SER A 79 -3.45 8.76 -13.59
N GLY A 80 -3.05 9.87 -12.95
CA GLY A 80 -3.76 11.14 -13.03
C GLY A 80 -3.98 11.66 -14.46
N ALA A 81 -3.03 11.46 -15.36
CA ALA A 81 -3.14 11.88 -16.77
C ALA A 81 -4.21 11.12 -17.57
N GLU A 82 -4.64 9.94 -17.11
CA GLU A 82 -5.65 9.11 -17.77
C GLU A 82 -7.06 9.33 -17.17
N VAL A 83 -7.15 10.03 -16.05
CA VAL A 83 -8.42 10.33 -15.39
C VAL A 83 -9.14 11.43 -16.14
N THR A 84 -10.37 11.17 -16.57
CA THR A 84 -11.24 12.21 -17.14
C THR A 84 -11.46 13.33 -16.11
N ASN A 85 -11.20 14.59 -16.48
CA ASN A 85 -11.30 15.76 -15.59
C ASN A 85 -10.49 15.61 -14.29
N PRO A 86 -9.16 15.47 -14.36
CA PRO A 86 -8.35 15.05 -13.21
C PRO A 86 -8.38 16.06 -12.05
N HIS A 87 -8.43 17.36 -12.33
CA HIS A 87 -8.54 18.42 -11.31
C HIS A 87 -9.75 18.27 -10.37
N ARG A 88 -10.82 17.62 -10.83
CA ARG A 88 -12.05 17.40 -10.03
C ARG A 88 -12.17 15.95 -9.56
N ASN A 89 -11.82 15.00 -10.42
CA ASN A 89 -12.11 13.59 -10.20
C ASN A 89 -11.05 12.86 -9.39
N VAL A 90 -9.76 13.27 -9.43
CA VAL A 90 -8.72 12.65 -8.61
C VAL A 90 -9.02 12.81 -7.12
N GLY A 91 -9.29 14.05 -6.67
CA GLY A 91 -9.61 14.31 -5.26
C GLY A 91 -10.88 13.58 -4.78
N ARG A 92 -11.92 13.50 -5.63
CA ARG A 92 -13.14 12.75 -5.33
C ARG A 92 -12.92 11.25 -5.25
N ALA A 93 -12.14 10.69 -6.17
CA ALA A 93 -11.80 9.27 -6.16
C ALA A 93 -11.03 8.89 -4.90
N ILE A 94 -10.05 9.72 -4.50
CA ILE A 94 -9.33 9.54 -3.23
C ILE A 94 -10.30 9.60 -2.05
N ALA A 95 -11.13 10.64 -1.93
CA ALA A 95 -12.06 10.77 -0.80
C ALA A 95 -13.08 9.62 -0.71
N LEU A 96 -13.68 9.23 -1.84
CA LEU A 96 -14.66 8.14 -1.89
C LEU A 96 -14.02 6.77 -1.63
N SER A 97 -12.81 6.55 -2.14
CA SER A 97 -12.07 5.30 -1.87
C SER A 97 -11.72 5.17 -0.39
N ILE A 98 -11.19 6.23 0.24
CA ILE A 98 -10.87 6.24 1.67
C ILE A 98 -12.14 6.01 2.50
N ALA A 99 -13.23 6.74 2.21
CA ALA A 99 -14.49 6.56 2.93
C ALA A 99 -15.03 5.11 2.82
N THR A 100 -14.96 4.52 1.63
CA THR A 100 -15.35 3.12 1.40
C THR A 100 -14.46 2.17 2.18
N CYS A 101 -13.14 2.37 2.17
CA CYS A 101 -12.19 1.57 2.95
C CYS A 101 -12.47 1.67 4.45
N VAL A 102 -12.77 2.86 4.98
CA VAL A 102 -13.10 3.04 6.40
C VAL A 102 -14.32 2.20 6.77
N VAL A 103 -15.40 2.28 5.99
CA VAL A 103 -16.63 1.50 6.25
C VAL A 103 -16.34 0.00 6.21
N VAL A 104 -15.64 -0.47 5.18
CA VAL A 104 -15.34 -1.91 5.02
C VAL A 104 -14.40 -2.41 6.12
N TYR A 105 -13.35 -1.65 6.47
CA TYR A 105 -12.40 -2.07 7.49
C TYR A 105 -13.00 -2.04 8.89
N LEU A 106 -13.84 -1.06 9.21
CA LEU A 106 -14.60 -1.06 10.47
C LEU A 106 -15.54 -2.26 10.53
N LEU A 107 -16.28 -2.53 9.46
CA LEU A 107 -17.17 -3.70 9.38
C LEU A 107 -16.39 -5.01 9.64
N VAL A 108 -15.24 -5.20 8.99
CA VAL A 108 -14.38 -6.38 9.19
C VAL A 108 -13.82 -6.44 10.61
N ALA A 109 -13.31 -5.32 11.14
CA ALA A 109 -12.75 -5.25 12.47
C ALA A 109 -13.80 -5.61 13.54
N PHE A 110 -15.01 -5.07 13.41
CA PHE A 110 -16.12 -5.43 14.28
C PHE A 110 -16.52 -6.89 14.10
N ALA A 111 -16.66 -7.39 12.87
CA ALA A 111 -17.03 -8.78 12.61
C ALA A 111 -16.03 -9.78 13.20
N VAL A 112 -14.74 -9.53 13.05
CA VAL A 112 -13.69 -10.39 13.60
C VAL A 112 -13.65 -10.27 15.13
N GLY A 113 -13.68 -9.04 15.65
CA GLY A 113 -13.61 -8.79 17.10
C GLY A 113 -14.81 -9.28 17.89
N SER A 114 -16.00 -9.36 17.28
CA SER A 114 -17.19 -9.91 17.92
C SER A 114 -17.35 -11.42 17.75
N SER A 115 -16.67 -12.03 16.76
CA SER A 115 -16.83 -13.45 16.44
C SER A 115 -15.75 -14.35 17.02
N LEU A 116 -14.58 -13.81 17.36
CA LEU A 116 -13.42 -14.60 17.81
C LEU A 116 -12.77 -14.00 19.06
N PRO A 117 -12.28 -14.83 19.99
CA PRO A 117 -11.44 -14.37 21.09
C PRO A 117 -10.06 -13.92 20.58
N LEU A 118 -9.38 -13.05 21.34
CA LEU A 118 -8.13 -12.41 20.91
C LEU A 118 -7.00 -13.39 20.56
N ASP A 119 -6.85 -14.47 21.31
CA ASP A 119 -5.86 -15.52 21.06
C ASP A 119 -6.06 -16.19 19.69
N ARG A 120 -7.32 -16.46 19.32
CA ARG A 120 -7.69 -16.98 18.00
C ARG A 120 -7.41 -15.96 16.90
N ILE A 121 -7.72 -14.68 17.12
CA ILE A 121 -7.43 -13.60 16.16
C ILE A 121 -5.92 -13.53 15.90
N VAL A 122 -5.10 -13.60 16.96
CA VAL A 122 -3.63 -13.58 16.84
C VAL A 122 -3.11 -14.82 16.13
N ALA A 123 -3.64 -16.01 16.44
CA ALA A 123 -3.27 -17.26 15.79
C ALA A 123 -3.63 -17.28 14.30
N ALA A 124 -4.79 -16.72 13.94
CA ALA A 124 -5.31 -16.67 12.57
C ALA A 124 -5.07 -15.32 11.88
N LYS A 125 -4.11 -14.50 12.33
CA LYS A 125 -3.91 -13.10 11.89
C LYS A 125 -3.82 -12.90 10.38
N ASP A 126 -3.30 -13.90 9.65
CA ASP A 126 -3.11 -13.83 8.19
C ASP A 126 -4.40 -14.10 7.39
N TYR A 127 -5.44 -14.65 8.05
CA TYR A 127 -6.72 -15.00 7.44
C TYR A 127 -7.92 -14.79 8.39
N ALA A 128 -7.81 -13.83 9.32
CA ALA A 128 -8.72 -13.67 10.45
C ALA A 128 -10.20 -13.51 10.06
N LEU A 129 -10.51 -12.87 8.93
CA LEU A 129 -11.88 -12.78 8.43
C LEU A 129 -12.45 -14.14 8.01
N ALA A 130 -11.63 -15.02 7.41
CA ALA A 130 -12.07 -16.36 7.05
C ALA A 130 -12.31 -17.22 8.29
N GLU A 131 -11.42 -17.13 9.29
CA GLU A 131 -11.60 -17.77 10.59
C GLU A 131 -12.89 -17.27 11.26
N ALA A 132 -13.16 -15.95 11.23
CA ALA A 132 -14.37 -15.36 11.81
C ALA A 132 -15.65 -15.76 11.06
N ALA A 133 -15.55 -16.08 9.76
CA ALA A 133 -16.68 -16.56 8.97
C ALA A 133 -17.04 -18.03 9.27
N GLN A 134 -16.10 -18.83 9.77
CA GLN A 134 -16.28 -20.28 9.94
C GLN A 134 -17.38 -20.66 10.95
N PRO A 135 -17.49 -20.05 12.14
CA PRO A 135 -18.54 -20.39 13.10
C PRO A 135 -19.96 -20.19 12.55
N THR A 136 -20.13 -19.21 11.66
CA THR A 136 -21.43 -18.77 11.15
C THR A 136 -21.80 -19.43 9.82
N LEU A 137 -20.85 -19.46 8.88
CA LEU A 137 -21.07 -19.88 7.50
C LEU A 137 -20.47 -21.27 7.22
N GLY A 138 -19.94 -21.92 8.26
CA GLY A 138 -19.31 -23.23 8.19
C GLY A 138 -18.05 -23.25 7.32
N GLN A 139 -17.64 -24.47 6.97
CA GLN A 139 -16.45 -24.71 6.14
C GLN A 139 -16.57 -24.05 4.75
N THR A 140 -17.79 -23.99 4.21
CA THR A 140 -18.06 -23.36 2.90
C THR A 140 -17.77 -21.87 2.95
N GLY A 141 -18.26 -21.16 3.98
CA GLY A 141 -17.98 -19.74 4.15
C GLY A 141 -16.49 -19.45 4.37
N PHE A 142 -15.81 -20.30 5.13
CA PHE A 142 -14.35 -20.22 5.30
C PHE A 142 -13.63 -20.26 3.94
N TYR A 143 -13.85 -21.31 3.13
CA TYR A 143 -13.15 -21.46 1.85
C TYR A 143 -13.53 -20.38 0.82
N LEU A 144 -14.80 -19.95 0.80
CA LEU A 144 -15.21 -18.83 -0.06
C LEU A 144 -14.52 -17.52 0.34
N THR A 145 -14.37 -17.26 1.64
CA THR A 145 -13.66 -16.07 2.14
C THR A 145 -12.18 -16.14 1.79
N VAL A 146 -11.54 -17.30 1.93
CA VAL A 146 -10.15 -17.51 1.50
C VAL A 146 -9.99 -17.28 0.00
N ALA A 147 -10.87 -17.86 -0.83
CA ALA A 147 -10.84 -17.66 -2.28
C ALA A 147 -10.99 -16.18 -2.66
N LEU A 148 -11.92 -15.48 -1.99
CA LEU A 148 -12.11 -14.04 -2.18
C LEU A 148 -10.85 -13.24 -1.79
N ALA A 149 -10.22 -13.58 -0.66
CA ALA A 149 -9.00 -12.93 -0.20
C ALA A 149 -7.82 -13.15 -1.17
N LEU A 150 -7.71 -14.35 -1.76
CA LEU A 150 -6.71 -14.65 -2.79
C LEU A 150 -6.94 -13.81 -4.06
N VAL A 151 -8.18 -13.69 -4.54
CA VAL A 151 -8.53 -12.85 -5.70
C VAL A 151 -8.27 -11.37 -5.41
N ALA A 152 -8.64 -10.90 -4.21
CA ALA A 152 -8.40 -9.52 -3.78
C ALA A 152 -6.89 -9.20 -3.74
N THR A 153 -6.09 -10.10 -3.19
CA THR A 153 -4.63 -9.96 -3.10
C THR A 153 -3.97 -10.03 -4.48
N ALA A 154 -4.39 -10.98 -5.32
CA ALA A 154 -3.88 -11.13 -6.69
C ALA A 154 -4.15 -9.87 -7.53
N SER A 155 -5.39 -9.38 -7.53
CA SER A 155 -5.77 -8.18 -8.27
C SER A 155 -5.05 -6.93 -7.76
N GLY A 156 -4.89 -6.79 -6.43
CA GLY A 156 -4.12 -5.70 -5.82
C GLY A 156 -2.64 -5.73 -6.19
N LEU A 157 -2.03 -6.92 -6.20
CA LEU A 157 -0.63 -7.10 -6.59
C LEU A 157 -0.41 -6.78 -8.07
N ILE A 158 -1.30 -7.27 -8.96
CA ILE A 158 -1.24 -6.97 -10.40
C ILE A 158 -1.28 -5.45 -10.63
N ALA A 159 -2.23 -4.76 -10.00
CA ALA A 159 -2.36 -3.30 -10.11
C ALA A 159 -1.13 -2.56 -9.54
N SER A 160 -0.56 -3.04 -8.44
CA SER A 160 0.62 -2.43 -7.82
C SER A 160 1.88 -2.58 -8.68
N VAL A 161 2.13 -3.78 -9.23
CA VAL A 161 3.26 -4.05 -10.15
C VAL A 161 3.12 -3.18 -11.41
N PHE A 162 1.90 -3.04 -11.93
CA PHE A 162 1.61 -2.15 -13.05
C PHE A 162 1.97 -0.69 -12.75
N ALA A 163 1.49 -0.16 -11.62
CA ALA A 163 1.71 1.23 -11.23
C ALA A 163 3.19 1.54 -10.97
N VAL A 164 3.89 0.65 -10.27
CA VAL A 164 5.32 0.82 -9.94
C VAL A 164 6.20 0.74 -11.19
N SER A 165 5.99 -0.24 -12.07
CA SER A 165 6.77 -0.36 -13.30
C SER A 165 6.60 0.86 -14.22
N ARG A 166 5.38 1.40 -14.33
CA ARG A 166 5.13 2.61 -15.10
C ARG A 166 5.79 3.86 -14.51
N MET A 167 5.68 4.04 -13.19
CA MET A 167 6.35 5.16 -12.50
C MET A 167 7.85 5.08 -12.70
N LEU A 168 8.46 3.90 -12.50
CA LEU A 168 9.88 3.70 -12.72
C LEU A 168 10.27 3.98 -14.18
N ALA A 169 9.50 3.50 -15.15
CA ALA A 169 9.78 3.80 -16.56
C ALA A 169 9.76 5.30 -16.85
N MET A 170 8.77 6.03 -16.34
CA MET A 170 8.67 7.49 -16.49
C MET A 170 9.87 8.21 -15.85
N LEU A 171 10.27 7.83 -14.63
CA LEU A 171 11.45 8.42 -13.96
C LEU A 171 12.74 8.11 -14.72
N THR A 172 12.84 6.93 -15.34
CA THR A 172 13.96 6.56 -16.21
C THR A 172 13.98 7.42 -17.48
N ASP A 173 12.83 7.61 -18.13
CA ASP A 173 12.73 8.46 -19.33
C ASP A 173 13.13 9.91 -19.02
N MET A 174 12.78 10.40 -17.83
CA MET A 174 13.22 11.70 -17.31
C MET A 174 14.67 11.74 -16.82
N GLN A 175 15.46 10.66 -17.02
CA GLN A 175 16.85 10.55 -16.60
C GLN A 175 17.08 10.76 -15.09
N MET A 176 16.05 10.53 -14.26
CA MET A 176 16.13 10.74 -12.81
C MET A 176 16.61 9.51 -12.05
N ILE A 177 16.54 8.33 -12.67
CA ILE A 177 17.03 7.07 -12.09
C ILE A 177 17.87 6.29 -13.11
N PRO A 178 18.86 5.52 -12.65
CA PRO A 178 19.68 4.70 -13.53
C PRO A 178 18.86 3.54 -14.12
N HIS A 179 19.14 3.24 -15.38
CA HIS A 179 18.56 2.12 -16.09
C HIS A 179 19.62 1.35 -16.87
N SER A 180 19.47 0.02 -16.92
CA SER A 180 20.37 -0.85 -17.66
C SER A 180 19.58 -1.92 -18.37
N HIS A 181 19.62 -1.95 -19.70
CA HIS A 181 18.84 -2.93 -20.44
C HIS A 181 19.23 -4.40 -20.15
N PHE A 182 20.42 -4.66 -19.60
CA PHE A 182 20.95 -6.02 -19.33
C PHE A 182 20.81 -6.99 -20.52
N GLY A 183 20.85 -6.46 -21.76
CA GLY A 183 20.65 -7.26 -22.98
C GLY A 183 19.23 -7.78 -23.21
N MET A 184 18.25 -7.36 -22.39
CA MET A 184 16.85 -7.74 -22.57
C MET A 184 16.22 -6.96 -23.73
N PRO A 185 15.45 -7.63 -24.62
CA PRO A 185 14.61 -6.95 -25.60
C PRO A 185 13.34 -6.39 -24.94
N GLY A 186 12.78 -5.33 -25.51
CA GLY A 186 11.51 -4.75 -25.05
C GLY A 186 11.63 -3.27 -24.65
N THR A 187 10.61 -2.78 -23.97
CA THR A 187 10.52 -1.39 -23.51
C THR A 187 11.12 -1.22 -22.11
N ILE A 188 11.41 0.03 -21.71
CA ILE A 188 11.88 0.34 -20.34
C ILE A 188 10.86 -0.12 -19.28
N LYS A 189 9.57 -0.07 -19.60
CA LYS A 189 8.50 -0.60 -18.75
C LYS A 189 8.65 -2.10 -18.51
N ASP A 190 9.04 -2.88 -19.53
CA ASP A 190 9.20 -4.33 -19.39
C ASP A 190 10.39 -4.65 -18.47
N HIS A 191 11.46 -3.87 -18.57
CA HIS A 191 12.66 -4.05 -17.76
C HIS A 191 12.42 -3.67 -16.30
N THR A 192 11.76 -2.53 -16.05
CA THR A 192 11.40 -2.08 -14.71
C THR A 192 10.38 -3.01 -14.04
N LEU A 193 9.50 -3.64 -14.82
CA LEU A 193 8.61 -4.70 -14.36
C LEU A 193 9.40 -5.95 -13.92
N VAL A 194 10.43 -6.37 -14.67
CA VAL A 194 11.34 -7.45 -14.24
C VAL A 194 12.05 -7.08 -12.94
N TYR A 195 12.63 -5.88 -12.82
CA TYR A 195 13.29 -5.45 -11.57
C TYR A 195 12.35 -5.51 -10.38
N THR A 196 11.14 -4.98 -10.53
CA THR A 196 10.12 -4.96 -9.49
C THR A 196 9.79 -6.37 -9.01
N VAL A 197 9.61 -7.30 -9.94
CA VAL A 197 9.27 -8.70 -9.64
C VAL A 197 10.43 -9.47 -9.02
N VAL A 198 11.66 -9.25 -9.49
CA VAL A 198 12.86 -9.88 -8.91
C VAL A 198 13.10 -9.37 -7.49
N ILE A 199 13.01 -8.06 -7.25
CA ILE A 199 13.17 -7.47 -5.91
C ILE A 199 12.05 -7.94 -4.98
N ALA A 200 10.79 -7.92 -5.44
CA ALA A 200 9.67 -8.41 -4.65
C ALA A 200 9.83 -9.91 -4.33
N GLY A 201 10.23 -10.72 -5.32
CA GLY A 201 10.50 -12.14 -5.14
C GLY A 201 11.60 -12.39 -4.10
N PHE A 202 12.72 -11.67 -4.21
CA PHE A 202 13.81 -11.73 -3.24
C PHE A 202 13.31 -11.39 -1.83
N LEU A 203 12.61 -10.26 -1.65
CA LEU A 203 12.07 -9.87 -0.35
C LEU A 203 11.13 -10.94 0.23
N THR A 204 10.25 -11.53 -0.59
CA THR A 204 9.34 -12.59 -0.10
C THR A 204 10.01 -13.90 0.29
N VAL A 205 11.22 -14.17 -0.21
CA VAL A 205 11.98 -15.37 0.18
C VAL A 205 12.70 -15.16 1.51
N PHE A 206 13.20 -13.95 1.78
CA PHE A 206 14.04 -13.66 2.94
C PHE A 206 13.32 -12.99 4.12
N PHE A 207 12.14 -12.40 3.88
CA PHE A 207 11.39 -11.66 4.89
C PHE A 207 9.96 -12.19 5.03
N ASP A 208 9.46 -12.23 6.26
CA ASP A 208 8.04 -12.49 6.51
C ASP A 208 7.17 -11.28 6.15
N LEU A 209 5.86 -11.53 6.02
CA LEU A 209 4.88 -10.51 5.66
C LEU A 209 4.89 -9.31 6.61
N SER A 210 5.08 -9.54 7.93
CA SER A 210 5.08 -8.46 8.92
C SER A 210 6.30 -7.56 8.77
N ARG A 211 7.47 -8.14 8.49
CA ARG A 211 8.71 -7.41 8.22
C ARG A 211 8.62 -6.61 6.93
N ILE A 212 8.11 -7.21 5.85
CA ILE A 212 7.90 -6.51 4.57
C ILE A 212 6.93 -5.33 4.76
N ALA A 213 5.80 -5.57 5.43
CA ALA A 213 4.81 -4.54 5.74
C ALA A 213 5.41 -3.39 6.56
N SER A 214 6.22 -3.72 7.56
CA SER A 214 6.87 -2.74 8.44
C SER A 214 7.89 -1.90 7.68
N LEU A 215 8.74 -2.52 6.85
CA LEU A 215 9.70 -1.81 6.00
C LEU A 215 8.98 -0.89 5.01
N GLY A 216 7.87 -1.37 4.42
CA GLY A 216 7.00 -0.57 3.57
C GLY A 216 6.46 0.67 4.30
N ALA A 217 5.95 0.52 5.53
CA ALA A 217 5.46 1.65 6.33
C ALA A 217 6.54 2.70 6.60
N PHE A 218 7.78 2.28 6.95
CA PHE A 218 8.91 3.19 7.10
C PHE A 218 9.19 3.98 5.82
N PHE A 219 9.33 3.28 4.69
CA PHE A 219 9.66 3.94 3.43
C PHE A 219 8.58 4.91 3.00
N TYR A 220 7.32 4.55 3.23
CA TYR A 220 6.21 5.37 2.85
C TYR A 220 6.03 6.61 3.71
N LEU A 221 6.11 6.50 5.04
CA LEU A 221 6.01 7.66 5.92
C LEU A 221 7.16 8.65 5.68
N VAL A 222 8.39 8.14 5.50
CA VAL A 222 9.53 9.00 5.17
C VAL A 222 9.36 9.65 3.80
N MET A 223 8.90 8.90 2.79
CA MET A 223 8.60 9.46 1.47
C MET A 223 7.56 10.58 1.57
N ASP A 224 6.46 10.36 2.28
CA ASP A 224 5.40 11.36 2.45
C ASP A 224 5.95 12.61 3.14
N ILE A 225 6.74 12.47 4.22
CA ILE A 225 7.38 13.61 4.90
C ILE A 225 8.26 14.41 3.92
N ILE A 226 9.09 13.73 3.12
CA ILE A 226 9.99 14.38 2.15
C ILE A 226 9.19 15.09 1.06
N ILE A 227 8.11 14.48 0.55
CA ILE A 227 7.24 15.10 -0.46
C ILE A 227 6.54 16.33 0.11
N HIS A 228 5.93 16.23 1.29
CA HIS A 228 5.25 17.37 1.94
C HIS A 228 6.22 18.52 2.19
N PHE A 229 7.43 18.22 2.68
CA PHE A 229 8.48 19.21 2.87
C PHE A 229 8.92 19.85 1.55
N GLY A 230 9.16 19.03 0.51
CA GLY A 230 9.53 19.48 -0.83
C GLY A 230 8.49 20.44 -1.41
N VAL A 231 7.21 20.07 -1.35
CA VAL A 231 6.09 20.91 -1.77
C VAL A 231 6.02 22.18 -0.94
N PHE A 232 6.08 22.08 0.39
CA PHE A 232 6.01 23.24 1.28
C PHE A 232 7.11 24.27 1.00
N ARG A 233 8.33 23.79 0.71
CA ARG A 233 9.52 24.63 0.53
C ARG A 233 9.71 25.17 -0.89
N HIS A 234 9.29 24.43 -1.91
CA HIS A 234 9.62 24.75 -3.32
C HIS A 234 8.40 24.98 -4.20
N LEU A 235 7.29 24.27 -4.00
CA LEU A 235 6.16 24.27 -4.96
C LEU A 235 4.87 24.89 -4.40
N ARG A 236 4.86 25.29 -3.13
CA ARG A 236 3.65 25.72 -2.41
C ARG A 236 2.91 26.84 -3.13
N GLU A 237 3.64 27.85 -3.59
CA GLU A 237 3.07 29.03 -4.25
C GLU A 237 2.60 28.71 -5.67
N GLU A 238 3.36 27.89 -6.41
CA GLU A 238 3.05 27.50 -7.78
C GLU A 238 1.76 26.67 -7.88
N ILE A 239 1.55 25.73 -6.97
CA ILE A 239 0.38 24.84 -7.00
C ILE A 239 -0.76 25.32 -6.08
N GLY A 240 -0.60 26.47 -5.43
CA GLY A 240 -1.60 27.03 -4.51
C GLY A 240 -1.88 26.15 -3.28
N ALA A 241 -0.89 25.41 -2.79
CA ALA A 241 -1.05 24.50 -1.67
C ALA A 241 -1.23 25.25 -0.34
N LYS A 242 -2.21 24.83 0.46
CA LYS A 242 -2.44 25.39 1.80
C LYS A 242 -1.36 24.89 2.77
N GLY A 243 -0.46 25.79 3.18
CA GLY A 243 0.69 25.45 4.03
C GLY A 243 0.32 24.73 5.33
N TRP A 244 -0.78 25.13 5.98
CA TRP A 244 -1.26 24.44 7.19
C TRP A 244 -1.58 22.97 6.95
N VAL A 245 -2.21 22.63 5.81
CA VAL A 245 -2.53 21.23 5.47
C VAL A 245 -1.26 20.39 5.35
N LEU A 246 -0.24 20.91 4.65
CA LEU A 246 1.05 20.25 4.48
C LEU A 246 1.77 20.06 5.83
N LEU A 247 1.77 21.10 6.67
CA LEU A 247 2.40 21.05 8.00
C LEU A 247 1.69 20.06 8.93
N THR A 248 0.35 20.01 8.90
CA THR A 248 -0.42 19.04 9.70
C THR A 248 -0.19 17.60 9.23
N ALA A 249 -0.16 17.36 7.91
CA ALA A 249 0.12 16.04 7.37
C ALA A 249 1.53 15.56 7.76
N MET A 250 2.53 16.41 7.56
CA MET A 250 3.91 16.13 7.95
C MET A 250 4.06 15.88 9.46
N ALA A 251 3.36 16.65 10.30
CA ALA A 251 3.39 16.44 11.75
C ALA A 251 2.76 15.09 12.15
N LEU A 252 1.63 14.72 11.54
CA LEU A 252 0.99 13.41 11.76
C LEU A 252 1.89 12.26 11.29
N ASP A 253 2.51 12.38 10.12
CA ASP A 253 3.44 11.37 9.60
C ASP A 253 4.64 11.19 10.55
N VAL A 254 5.20 12.28 11.09
CA VAL A 254 6.30 12.22 12.07
C VAL A 254 5.86 11.56 13.36
N ILE A 255 4.68 11.89 13.89
CA ILE A 255 4.14 11.28 15.12
C ILE A 255 3.95 9.78 14.92
N VAL A 256 3.32 9.39 13.81
CA VAL A 256 3.10 7.98 13.46
C VAL A 256 4.42 7.25 13.29
N LEU A 257 5.35 7.82 12.52
CA LEU A 257 6.66 7.22 12.25
C LEU A 257 7.46 7.04 13.54
N ALA A 258 7.46 8.03 14.43
CA ALA A 258 8.16 7.96 15.71
C ALA A 258 7.57 6.86 16.61
N ALA A 259 6.24 6.79 16.71
CA ALA A 259 5.57 5.75 17.49
C ALA A 259 5.80 4.35 16.90
N PHE A 260 5.68 4.21 15.58
CA PHE A 260 5.94 2.95 14.88
C PHE A 260 7.39 2.49 15.05
N ALA A 261 8.34 3.42 14.91
CA ALA A 261 9.76 3.17 15.11
C ALA A 261 10.05 2.73 16.54
N THR A 262 9.45 3.38 17.54
CA THR A 262 9.61 3.03 18.95
C THR A 262 9.05 1.63 19.23
N MET A 263 7.85 1.33 18.74
CA MET A 263 7.24 0.00 18.87
C MET A 263 8.09 -1.08 18.21
N LYS A 264 8.59 -0.82 17.00
CA LYS A 264 9.45 -1.77 16.27
C LYS A 264 10.84 -1.89 16.89
N TRP A 265 11.38 -0.84 17.50
CA TRP A 265 12.64 -0.92 18.23
C TRP A 265 12.55 -1.90 19.41
N GLN A 266 11.40 -1.96 20.08
CA GLN A 266 11.18 -2.88 21.19
C GLN A 266 10.89 -4.32 20.73
N SER A 267 10.19 -4.49 19.60
CA SER A 267 9.72 -5.82 19.13
C SER A 267 10.61 -6.49 18.09
N ASP A 268 11.17 -5.74 17.15
CA ASP A 268 12.08 -6.21 16.09
C ASP A 268 13.01 -5.06 15.63
N PRO A 269 14.07 -4.73 16.42
CA PRO A 269 14.93 -3.57 16.16
C PRO A 269 15.69 -3.68 14.83
N LEU A 270 15.89 -4.91 14.32
CA LEU A 270 16.55 -5.15 13.05
C LEU A 270 15.79 -4.48 11.90
N ILE A 271 14.46 -4.49 11.92
CA ILE A 271 13.66 -3.81 10.87
C ILE A 271 13.90 -2.30 10.89
N VAL A 272 13.99 -1.69 12.07
CA VAL A 272 14.22 -0.23 12.19
C VAL A 272 15.57 0.11 11.59
N VAL A 273 16.62 -0.65 11.93
CA VAL A 273 17.97 -0.47 11.38
C VAL A 273 17.97 -0.67 9.86
N LEU A 274 17.36 -1.75 9.37
CA LEU A 274 17.25 -2.00 7.92
C LEU A 274 16.45 -0.90 7.20
N GLY A 275 15.41 -0.35 7.80
CA GLY A 275 14.63 0.75 7.26
C GLY A 275 15.47 2.03 7.12
N VAL A 276 16.23 2.38 8.17
CA VAL A 276 17.12 3.54 8.15
C VAL A 276 18.25 3.35 7.14
N ILE A 277 18.91 2.20 7.14
CA ILE A 277 20.00 1.88 6.19
C ILE A 277 19.45 1.88 4.76
N GLY A 278 18.32 1.21 4.52
CA GLY A 278 17.69 1.14 3.20
C GLY A 278 17.36 2.52 2.65
N MET A 279 16.78 3.40 3.47
CA MET A 279 16.49 4.78 3.08
C MET A 279 17.76 5.58 2.80
N ALA A 280 18.77 5.48 3.66
CA ALA A 280 20.05 6.14 3.47
C ALA A 280 20.74 5.68 2.18
N LEU A 281 20.73 4.37 1.89
CA LEU A 281 21.29 3.81 0.66
C LEU A 281 20.54 4.32 -0.58
N VAL A 282 19.21 4.34 -0.57
CA VAL A 282 18.41 4.88 -1.68
C VAL A 282 18.74 6.35 -1.90
N PHE A 283 18.77 7.16 -0.85
CA PHE A 283 19.07 8.60 -0.95
C PHE A 283 20.50 8.86 -1.45
N LEU A 284 21.50 8.17 -0.90
CA LEU A 284 22.89 8.30 -1.32
C LEU A 284 23.09 7.85 -2.77
N PHE A 285 22.45 6.74 -3.15
CA PHE A 285 22.49 6.23 -4.52
C PHE A 285 21.93 7.24 -5.52
N ILE A 286 20.73 7.78 -5.26
CA ILE A 286 20.09 8.77 -6.14
C ILE A 286 20.95 10.05 -6.18
N ARG A 287 21.41 10.55 -5.03
CA ARG A 287 22.24 11.75 -4.96
C ARG A 287 23.54 11.60 -5.76
N PHE A 288 24.20 10.46 -5.63
CA PHE A 288 25.42 10.18 -6.39
C PHE A 288 25.17 10.06 -7.89
N PHE A 289 24.06 9.40 -8.26
CA PHE A 289 23.66 9.26 -9.66
C PHE A 289 23.38 10.63 -10.31
N LEU A 290 22.56 11.46 -9.67
CA LEU A 290 22.20 12.80 -10.17
C LEU A 290 23.39 13.77 -10.17
N ALA A 291 24.31 13.63 -9.22
CA ALA A 291 25.55 14.43 -9.22
C ALA A 291 26.46 14.13 -10.42
N ARG A 292 26.39 12.90 -10.96
CA ARG A 292 27.14 12.49 -12.17
C ARG A 292 26.35 12.70 -13.46
N ASN A 293 25.03 12.71 -13.39
CA ASN A 293 24.12 12.86 -14.53
C ASN A 293 23.10 13.96 -14.22
N PRO A 294 23.51 15.25 -14.24
CA PRO A 294 22.60 16.34 -13.96
C PRO A 294 21.47 16.37 -15.00
N VAL A 295 20.22 16.39 -14.52
CA VAL A 295 19.03 16.50 -15.37
C VAL A 295 19.09 17.86 -16.07
N ARG A 296 19.17 17.87 -17.41
CA ARG A 296 19.19 19.09 -18.20
C ARG A 296 17.79 19.69 -18.26
N GLU A 297 17.60 20.84 -17.60
CA GLU A 297 16.42 21.69 -17.79
C GLU A 297 16.43 22.22 -19.24
N GLY A 298 15.77 21.53 -20.17
CA GLY A 298 15.74 21.99 -21.56
C GLY A 298 14.90 21.18 -22.56
N ASP A 299 14.52 19.94 -22.27
CA ASP A 299 13.94 19.04 -23.31
C ASP A 299 12.46 18.69 -23.11
N HIS A 300 11.77 19.33 -22.17
CA HIS A 300 10.35 19.04 -21.87
C HIS A 300 9.36 19.99 -22.58
N GLY A 301 9.81 20.69 -23.62
CA GLY A 301 9.01 21.69 -24.37
C GLY A 301 8.25 21.18 -25.60
N SER A 302 8.30 19.89 -25.93
CA SER A 302 7.62 19.39 -27.13
C SER A 302 7.27 17.91 -27.06
N HIS A 303 6.14 17.55 -26.45
CA HIS A 303 5.34 16.38 -26.82
C HIS A 303 3.89 16.53 -26.34
#